data_AF-A0A831RMF0-F1
#
_entry.id   AF-A0A831RMF0-F1
#
_cell.length_a   1.000
_cell.length_b   1.000
_cell.length_c   1.000
_cell.angle_alpha   90.00
_cell.angle_beta   90.00
_cell.angle_gamma   90.00
#
_symmetry.space_group_name_H-M   'P 1'
#
loop_
_entity.id
_entity.type
_entity.pdbx_description
1 polymer ?
#
loop_
_entity_poly.entity_id
_entity_poly.type
_entity_poly.pdbx_seq_one_letter_code
_entity_poly.pdbx_strand_id
1 'polypeptide(L)' 'MKLTRSIRLLPALLAALLLAGCGGGGADVKQQTTTTTMGQELMDLNSSYEKGIISEDEYKKARKAILKRYE' A
#
# COMPACT_ATOMS: atom_id res chain seq x y z
N MET A 1 -50.50 8.57 -28.00
CA MET A 1 -49.31 9.32 -27.52
C MET A 1 -48.73 8.76 -26.20
N LYS A 2 -48.65 7.42 -26.04
CA LYS A 2 -48.15 6.79 -24.80
C LYS A 2 -46.78 6.12 -24.96
N LEU A 3 -46.31 5.98 -26.21
CA LEU A 3 -45.09 5.23 -26.58
C LEU A 3 -43.81 6.08 -26.54
N THR A 4 -43.92 7.41 -26.61
CA THR A 4 -42.78 8.35 -26.56
C THR A 4 -42.33 8.67 -25.13
N ARG A 5 -43.14 8.33 -24.12
CA ARG A 5 -42.86 8.58 -22.70
C ARG A 5 -41.91 7.53 -22.11
N SER A 6 -41.96 6.30 -22.64
CA SER A 6 -41.10 5.17 -22.24
C SER A 6 -39.69 5.24 -22.84
N ILE A 7 -39.52 5.92 -23.99
CA ILE A 7 -38.24 6.10 -24.68
C ILE A 7 -37.27 7.00 -23.90
N ARG A 8 -37.79 7.91 -23.05
CA ARG A 8 -36.98 8.83 -22.23
C ARG A 8 -36.39 8.18 -20.97
N LEU A 9 -36.87 6.99 -20.58
CA LEU A 9 -36.41 6.28 -19.37
C LEU A 9 -35.25 5.31 -19.66
N LEU A 10 -34.99 5.01 -20.94
CA LEU A 10 -33.93 4.09 -21.38
C LEU A 10 -32.49 4.61 -21.12
N PRO A 11 -32.14 5.89 -21.35
CA PRO A 11 -30.78 6.37 -21.08
C PRO A 11 -30.46 6.51 -19.59
N ALA A 12 -31.48 6.71 -18.74
CA ALA A 12 -31.29 6.84 -17.29
C ALA A 12 -30.91 5.49 -16.63
N LEU A 13 -31.43 4.38 -17.15
CA LEU A 13 -31.13 3.04 -16.63
C LEU A 13 -29.71 2.59 -17.01
N LEU A 14 -29.21 2.96 -18.20
CA LEU A 14 -27.85 2.63 -18.64
C LEU A 14 -26.76 3.35 -17.81
N ALA A 15 -27.03 4.59 -17.37
CA ALA A 15 -26.08 5.35 -16.55
C ALA A 15 -25.87 4.73 -15.16
N ALA A 16 -26.89 4.10 -14.58
CA ALA A 16 -26.79 3.46 -13.27
C ALA A 16 -25.87 2.21 -13.26
N LEU A 17 -25.77 1.50 -14.39
CA LEU A 17 -24.88 0.33 -14.49
C LEU A 17 -23.40 0.72 -14.57
N LEU A 18 -23.07 1.90 -15.11
CA LEU A 18 -21.68 2.38 -15.19
C LEU A 18 -21.11 2.78 -13.82
N LEU A 19 -21.96 3.21 -12.88
CA LEU A 19 -21.52 3.51 -11.51
C LEU A 19 -21.38 2.27 -10.62
N ALA A 20 -22.06 1.16 -10.95
CA ALA A 20 -21.93 -0.10 -10.21
C ALA A 20 -20.57 -0.80 -10.42
N GLY A 21 -19.77 -0.38 -11.41
CA GLY A 21 -18.43 -0.90 -11.68
C GLY A 21 -17.28 -0.12 -11.03
N CYS A 22 -17.55 1.04 -10.41
CA CYS A 22 -16.53 1.88 -9.77
C CYS A 22 -16.69 1.85 -8.24
N GLY A 23 -16.80 0.65 -7.68
CA GLY A 23 -17.13 0.45 -6.27
C GLY A 23 -16.31 -0.67 -5.63
N GLY A 24 -15.20 -0.30 -5.00
CA GLY A 24 -14.76 -0.95 -3.76
C GLY A 24 -14.20 -2.36 -3.88
N GLY A 25 -13.14 -2.54 -4.67
CA GLY A 25 -12.22 -3.66 -4.46
C GLY A 25 -11.35 -3.37 -3.25
N GLY A 26 -11.78 -3.83 -2.06
CA GLY A 26 -10.99 -3.81 -0.83
C GLY A 26 -9.74 -4.67 -0.99
N ALA A 27 -8.70 -4.10 -1.57
CA ALA A 27 -7.37 -4.66 -1.47
C ALA A 27 -6.84 -4.27 -0.09
N ASP A 28 -6.68 -5.27 0.77
CA ASP A 28 -5.82 -5.18 1.95
C ASP A 28 -4.38 -5.08 1.42
N VAL A 29 -4.04 -3.92 0.89
CA VAL A 29 -2.69 -3.63 0.45
C VAL A 29 -1.90 -3.48 1.74
N LYS A 30 -1.30 -4.59 2.20
CA LYS A 30 -0.09 -4.51 3.02
C LYS A 30 0.99 -3.86 2.16
N GLN A 31 0.84 -2.57 1.93
CA GLN A 31 1.84 -1.75 1.27
C GLN A 31 2.91 -1.55 2.32
N GLN A 32 3.78 -2.56 2.47
CA GLN A 32 5.13 -2.31 2.95
C GLN A 32 5.82 -1.47 1.88
N THR A 33 5.47 -0.18 1.85
CA THR A 33 6.20 0.83 1.11
C THR A 33 7.48 1.04 1.90
N THR A 34 8.41 0.09 1.79
CA THR A 34 9.76 0.31 2.26
C THR A 34 10.40 1.25 1.24
N THR A 35 10.22 2.56 1.46
CA THR A 35 10.80 3.63 0.64
C THR A 35 12.34 3.61 0.69
N THR A 36 12.89 2.87 1.65
CA THR A 36 14.30 2.66 1.87
C THR A 36 14.77 1.32 1.31
N THR A 37 15.94 1.35 0.69
CA THR A 37 16.63 0.12 0.29
C THR A 37 17.25 -0.56 1.51
N MET A 38 17.48 -1.88 1.43
CA MET A 38 18.15 -2.64 2.50
C MET A 38 19.47 -1.99 2.92
N GLY A 39 20.24 -1.48 1.94
CA GLY A 39 21.51 -0.82 2.19
C GLY A 39 21.39 0.43 3.07
N GLN A 40 20.35 1.25 2.85
CA GLN A 40 20.11 2.45 3.64
C GLN A 40 19.77 2.11 5.09
N GLU A 41 18.89 1.12 5.31
CA GLU A 41 18.52 0.70 6.67
C GLU A 41 19.73 0.14 7.44
N LEU A 42 20.62 -0.58 6.77
CA LEU A 42 21.85 -1.09 7.38
C LEU A 42 22.85 0.03 7.69
N MET A 43 22.98 1.04 6.82
CA MET A 43 23.84 2.20 7.06
C MET A 43 23.35 3.03 8.25
N ASP A 44 22.05 3.28 8.34
CA ASP A 44 21.44 4.04 9.44
C ASP A 44 21.58 3.30 10.77
N LEU A 45 21.38 1.99 10.74
CA LEU A 45 21.60 1.13 11.91
C LEU A 45 23.07 1.18 12.37
N ASN A 46 24.02 1.12 11.44
CA ASN A 46 25.45 1.23 11.75
C ASN A 46 25.80 2.59 12.35
N SER A 47 25.30 3.68 11.75
CA SER A 47 25.53 5.03 12.27
C SER A 47 25.00 5.18 13.70
N SER A 48 23.86 4.58 14.00
CA SER A 48 23.26 4.61 15.34
C SER A 48 24.11 3.87 16.38
N TYR A 49 24.71 2.74 15.99
CA TYR A 49 25.64 2.00 16.83
C TYR A 49 26.95 2.79 17.06
N GLU A 50 27.53 3.36 16.01
CA GLU A 50 28.76 4.18 16.14
C GLU A 50 28.56 5.42 16.99
N LYS A 51 27.36 6.00 16.98
CA LYS A 51 26.98 7.12 17.84
C LYS A 51 26.68 6.70 19.28
N GLY A 52 26.72 5.40 19.60
CA GLY A 52 26.40 4.86 20.92
C GLY A 52 24.92 4.98 21.29
N ILE A 53 24.03 5.19 20.31
CA ILE A 53 22.57 5.31 20.52
C ILE A 53 21.98 3.95 20.87
N ILE A 54 22.52 2.89 20.27
CA ILE A 54 22.11 1.50 20.50
C ILE A 54 23.30 0.66 20.96
N SER A 55 23.02 -0.37 21.73
CA SER A 55 24.01 -1.36 22.14
C SER A 55 24.38 -2.33 21.01
N GLU A 56 25.49 -3.04 21.17
CA GLU A 56 25.95 -4.06 20.21
C GLU A 56 24.90 -5.19 20.03
N ASP A 57 24.22 -5.58 21.10
CA ASP A 57 23.18 -6.61 21.06
C ASP A 57 21.96 -6.16 20.27
N GLU A 58 21.54 -4.90 20.44
CA GLU A 58 20.45 -4.30 19.67
C GLU A 58 20.82 -4.16 18.19
N TYR A 59 22.05 -3.74 17.90
CA TYR A 59 22.59 -3.69 16.55
C TYR A 59 22.52 -5.06 15.86
N LYS A 60 23.01 -6.12 16.52
CA LYS A 60 23.00 -7.48 15.95
C LYS A 60 21.58 -7.99 15.69
N LYS A 61 20.65 -7.77 16.63
CA LYS A 61 19.25 -8.17 16.49
C LYS A 61 18.58 -7.42 15.34
N ALA A 62 18.73 -6.10 15.28
CA ALA A 62 18.15 -5.28 14.23
C ALA A 62 18.74 -5.61 12.86
N ARG A 63 20.06 -5.80 12.75
CA ARG A 63 20.74 -6.21 11.51
C ARG A 63 20.17 -7.52 10.98
N LYS A 64 20.00 -8.52 11.85
CA LYS A 64 19.39 -9.80 11.48
C LYS A 64 17.94 -9.64 11.03
N ALA A 65 17.17 -8.80 11.71
CA ALA A 65 15.78 -8.52 11.36
C ALA A 65 15.66 -7.80 10.00
N ILE A 66 16.56 -6.87 9.69
CA ILE A 66 16.63 -6.19 8.38
C ILE A 66 16.93 -7.24 7.31
N LEU A 67 18.01 -8.02 7.45
CA LEU A 67 18.38 -9.04 6.45
C LEU A 67 17.23 -10.02 6.18
N LYS A 68 16.57 -10.51 7.22
CA LYS A 68 15.43 -11.43 7.10
C LYS A 68 14.22 -10.83 6.36
N ARG A 69 14.07 -9.50 6.30
CA ARG A 69 13.00 -8.86 5.52
C ARG A 69 13.28 -8.87 4.01
N TYR A 70 14.54 -9.04 3.62
CA TYR A 70 14.98 -9.01 2.23
C TYR A 70 15.46 -10.38 1.70
N GLU A 71 15.44 -11.42 2.54
CA GLU A 71 15.51 -12.84 2.14
C GLU A 71 14.16 -13.32 1.60
#